data_AF-A0A4R1GAA8-F1
#
_entry.id   AF-A0A4R1GAA8-F1
#
_cell.length_a   1.000
_cell.length_b   1.000
_cell.length_c   1.000
_cell.angle_alpha   90.00
_cell.angle_beta   90.00
_cell.angle_gamma   90.00
#
_symmetry.space_group_name_H-M   'P 1'
#
loop_
_entity.id
_entity.type
_entity.pdbx_description
1 polymer ?
#
loop_
_entity_poly.entity_id
_entity_poly.type
_entity_poly.pdbx_seq_one_letter_code
_entity_poly.pdbx_strand_id
1 'polypeptide(L)' 'MGDSLKDRVRQKLQRQLTEDGPDPEQDDARIISVADDLEALELVQADDPLIEELAQRYLVF' A
#
# COMPACT_ATOMS: atom_id res chain seq x y z
N MET A 1 -11.96 -14.61 -8.51
CA MET A 1 -11.60 -13.27 -9.03
C MET A 1 -10.18 -13.04 -8.58
N GLY A 2 -9.24 -13.03 -9.53
CA GLY A 2 -7.84 -13.33 -9.28
C GLY A 2 -7.13 -12.30 -8.40
N ASP A 3 -6.25 -12.79 -7.52
CA ASP A 3 -5.27 -11.99 -6.79
C ASP A 3 -4.29 -11.32 -7.76
N SER A 4 -4.74 -10.22 -8.37
CA SER A 4 -3.87 -9.30 -9.10
C SER A 4 -2.88 -8.66 -8.14
N LEU A 5 -1.70 -8.30 -8.65
CA LEU A 5 -0.66 -7.64 -7.87
C LEU A 5 -1.21 -6.42 -7.10
N LYS A 6 -2.07 -5.64 -7.77
CA LYS A 6 -2.81 -4.52 -7.16
C LYS A 6 -3.55 -4.90 -5.88
N ASP A 7 -4.25 -6.03 -5.88
CA ASP A 7 -5.04 -6.47 -4.74
C ASP A 7 -4.15 -6.89 -3.57
N ARG A 8 -3.02 -7.55 -3.84
CA ARG A 8 -2.03 -7.91 -2.82
C ARG A 8 -1.37 -6.67 -2.20
N VAL A 9 -0.99 -5.70 -3.04
CA VAL A 9 -0.41 -4.43 -2.57
C VAL A 9 -1.43 -3.66 -1.73
N ARG A 10 -2.68 -3.57 -2.18
CA ARG A 10 -3.78 -2.93 -1.43
C ARG A 10 -3.95 -3.57 -0.05
N GLN A 11 -4.05 -4.90 0.01
CA GLN A 11 -4.20 -5.61 1.28
C GLN A 11 -3.00 -5.38 2.21
N LYS A 12 -1.78 -5.32 1.68
CA LYS A 12 -0.57 -5.05 2.46
C LYS A 12 -0.57 -3.62 3.06
N LEU A 13 -0.97 -2.63 2.28
CA LEU A 13 -1.07 -1.23 2.73
C LEU A 13 -2.16 -1.07 3.79
N GLN A 14 -3.35 -1.63 3.55
CA GLN A 14 -4.45 -1.59 4.54
C GLN A 14 -4.08 -2.29 5.84
N ARG A 15 -3.35 -3.42 5.76
CA ARG A 15 -2.83 -4.11 6.93
C ARG A 15 -1.86 -3.25 7.73
N GLN A 16 -0.92 -2.58 7.07
CA GLN A 16 -0.05 -1.63 7.76
C GLN A 16 -0.87 -0.53 8.44
N LEU A 17 -1.83 0.10 7.77
CA LEU A 17 -2.65 1.14 8.42
C LEU A 17 -3.52 0.63 9.60
N THR A 18 -3.91 -0.64 9.57
CA THR A 18 -4.81 -1.23 10.59
C THR A 18 -4.05 -1.89 11.75
N GLU A 19 -2.96 -2.58 11.46
CA GLU A 19 -2.14 -3.33 12.43
C GLU A 19 -1.12 -2.40 13.12
N ASP A 20 -0.63 -1.38 12.40
CA ASP A 20 0.29 -0.35 12.86
C ASP A 20 -0.51 0.87 13.37
N GLY A 21 -1.59 0.59 14.12
CA GLY A 21 -2.43 1.63 14.74
C GLY A 21 -1.58 2.59 15.57
N PRO A 22 -2.00 3.85 15.75
CA PRO A 22 -1.15 5.00 16.06
C PRO A 22 -0.22 4.70 17.24
N ASP A 23 0.94 4.18 16.91
CA ASP A 23 2.00 3.95 17.85
C ASP A 23 2.70 5.31 18.00
N PRO A 24 2.71 5.90 19.20
CA PRO A 24 3.23 7.25 19.39
C PRO A 24 4.72 7.39 19.05
N GLU A 25 5.41 6.27 18.79
CA GLU A 25 6.82 6.21 18.40
C GLU A 25 7.03 5.88 16.91
N GLN A 26 5.99 5.48 16.17
CA GLN A 26 6.09 5.25 14.73
C GLN A 26 5.85 6.54 13.96
N ASP A 27 6.93 7.06 13.36
CA ASP A 27 6.95 8.22 12.47
C ASP A 27 5.64 8.44 11.70
N ASP A 28 4.93 9.53 12.02
CA ASP A 28 3.75 10.01 11.27
C ASP A 28 4.00 10.00 9.75
N ALA A 29 5.25 10.26 9.33
CA ALA A 29 5.65 10.26 7.92
C ALA A 29 5.44 8.91 7.22
N ARG A 30 5.65 7.77 7.91
CA ARG A 30 5.44 6.44 7.33
C ARG A 30 3.96 6.13 7.16
N ILE A 31 3.13 6.45 8.16
CA ILE A 31 1.67 6.26 8.07
C ILE A 31 1.08 7.14 6.97
N ILE A 32 1.49 8.41 6.89
CA ILE A 32 1.07 9.33 5.84
C ILE A 32 1.47 8.79 4.46
N SER A 33 2.71 8.31 4.29
CA SER A 33 3.16 7.75 3.01
C SER A 33 2.39 6.50 2.60
N VAL A 34 2.05 5.61 3.54
CA VAL A 34 1.26 4.40 3.27
C VAL A 34 -0.18 4.76 2.87
N ALA A 35 -0.77 5.76 3.52
CA ALA A 35 -2.12 6.24 3.19
C ALA A 35 -2.16 6.90 1.80
N ASP A 36 -1.18 7.74 1.47
CA ASP A 36 -1.05 8.38 0.16
C ASP A 36 -0.83 7.35 -0.96
N ASP A 37 0.07 6.40 -0.74
CA ASP A 37 0.34 5.29 -1.68
C ASP A 37 -0.92 4.42 -1.89
N LEU A 38 -1.73 4.21 -0.85
CA LEU A 38 -3.01 3.47 -0.95
C LEU A 38 -4.04 4.24 -1.77
N GLU A 39 -4.17 5.55 -1.55
CA GLU A 39 -5.06 6.40 -2.34
C GLU A 39 -4.64 6.43 -3.82
N ALA A 40 -3.36 6.60 -4.09
CA ALA A 40 -2.80 6.55 -5.45
C ALA A 40 -3.07 5.18 -6.11
N LEU A 41 -2.90 4.09 -5.36
CA LEU A 41 -3.21 2.73 -5.84
C LEU A 41 -4.71 2.58 -6.20
N GLU A 42 -5.63 3.19 -5.46
CA GLU A 42 -7.06 3.12 -5.78
C GLU A 42 -7.41 3.84 -7.09
N LEU A 43 -6.72 4.94 -7.38
CA LEU A 43 -6.93 5.79 -8.56
C LEU A 43 -6.38 5.19 -9.86
N VAL A 44 -5.29 4.42 -9.79
CA VAL A 44 -4.65 3.85 -10.99
C VAL A 44 -5.34 2.57 -11.50
N GLN A 45 -5.11 2.22 -12.76
CA GLN A 45 -5.64 0.97 -13.33
C GLN A 45 -4.76 -0.24 -12.98
N ALA A 46 -5.27 -1.47 -13.16
CA ALA A 46 -4.56 -2.69 -12.76
C ALA A 46 -3.24 -2.97 -13.51
N ASP A 47 -3.05 -2.34 -14.66
CA ASP A 47 -1.85 -2.43 -15.52
C ASP A 47 -0.93 -1.20 -15.37
N ASP A 48 -1.17 -0.36 -14.37
CA ASP A 48 -0.36 0.84 -14.14
C ASP A 48 1.01 0.48 -13.53
N PRO A 49 2.12 1.04 -14.04
CA PRO A 49 3.46 0.75 -13.54
C PRO A 49 3.63 1.12 -12.06
N LEU A 50 2.82 2.04 -11.53
CA LEU A 50 2.82 2.39 -10.11
C LEU A 50 2.57 1.15 -9.23
N ILE A 51 1.76 0.20 -9.69
CA ILE A 51 1.48 -1.03 -8.93
C ILE A 51 2.77 -1.85 -8.73
N GLU A 52 3.60 -1.95 -9.76
CA GLU A 52 4.88 -2.67 -9.67
C GLU A 52 5.89 -1.92 -8.78
N GLU A 53 5.91 -0.58 -8.85
CA GLU A 53 6.75 0.23 -7.97
C GLU A 53 6.36 0.09 -6.50
N LEU A 54 5.06 0.16 -6.20
CA LEU A 54 4.52 -0.06 -4.86
C LEU A 54 4.76 -1.51 -4.40
N ALA A 55 4.60 -2.49 -5.28
CA ALA A 55 4.90 -3.88 -4.99
C ALA A 55 6.37 -4.06 -4.57
N GLN A 56 7.33 -3.47 -5.28
CA GLN A 56 8.74 -3.52 -4.90
C GLN A 56 9.03 -2.78 -3.59
N ARG A 57 8.45 -1.59 -3.41
CA ARG A 57 8.62 -0.76 -2.20
C ARG A 57 8.12 -1.48 -0.95
N TYR A 58 6.97 -2.15 -1.05
CA TYR A 58 6.32 -2.85 0.06
C TYR A 58 6.62 -4.36 0.08
N LEU A 59 7.54 -4.83 -0.77
CA LEU A 59 7.99 -6.22 -0.88
C LEU A 59 6.82 -7.22 -1.07
N VAL A 60 5.93 -6.90 -2.00
CA VAL A 60 4.77 -7.71 -2.41
C VAL A 60 5.04 -8.32 -3.79
N PHE A 61 4.74 -9.60 -3.97
CA PHE A 61 4.97 -10.37 -5.21
C PHE A 61 3.77 -11.24 -5.54
#